data_AF-M0NJ50-F1
#
_entry.id   AF-M0NJ50-F1
#
_cell.length_a   1.000
_cell.length_b   1.000
_cell.length_c   1.000
_cell.angle_alpha   90.00
_cell.angle_beta   90.00
_cell.angle_gamma   90.00
#
_symmetry.space_group_name_H-M   'P 1'
#
loop_
_entity.id
_entity.type
_entity.pdbx_description
1 polymer ?
#
loop_
_entity_poly.entity_id
_entity_poly.type
_entity_poly.pdbx_seq_one_letter_code
_entity_poly.pdbx_strand_id
1 'polypeptide(L)'
;MSLDEDDQEELKEIIVEFLSRYEGLYEKRIQKLIFYGEIYTAQKTGQRLTDATFIPYMYGPFSEVVRKALDDLKSEGRVQIREDGQYATSLDGGDLSPKKEYLISRIHEETRRMSTDELVKHAKDSWLWQNFDQEEEMDFAEYIDEVIMPPEMRNRIGEPDRDPVDDPDLENLLSS
;
A
#
# COMPACT_ATOMS: atom_id res chain seq x y z
N MET A 1 -10.88 -8.28 8.21
CA MET A 1 -12.10 -7.43 8.10
C MET A 1 -12.50 -7.27 6.63
N SER A 2 -13.74 -6.89 6.26
CA SER A 2 -14.08 -6.52 4.87
C SER A 2 -14.08 -5.00 4.74
N LEU A 3 -13.43 -4.47 3.69
CA LEU A 3 -13.52 -3.06 3.32
C LEU A 3 -14.97 -2.69 2.97
N ASP A 4 -15.32 -1.42 3.11
CA ASP A 4 -16.55 -0.91 2.51
C ASP A 4 -16.42 -0.79 0.97
N GLU A 5 -17.51 -0.44 0.30
CA GLU A 5 -17.53 -0.42 -1.17
C GLU A 5 -16.59 0.65 -1.74
N ASP A 6 -16.50 1.82 -1.11
CA ASP A 6 -15.68 2.93 -1.59
C ASP A 6 -14.19 2.62 -1.41
N ASP A 7 -13.81 2.11 -0.24
CA ASP A 7 -12.44 1.64 0.05
C ASP A 7 -12.02 0.48 -0.85
N GLN A 8 -12.95 -0.42 -1.16
CA GLN A 8 -12.69 -1.55 -2.05
C GLN A 8 -12.45 -1.07 -3.49
N GLU A 9 -13.23 -0.11 -4.00
CA GLU A 9 -12.99 0.49 -5.31
C GLU A 9 -11.69 1.27 -5.35
N GLU A 10 -11.38 2.06 -4.32
CA GLU A 10 -10.11 2.78 -4.26
C GLU A 10 -8.90 1.84 -4.25
N LEU A 11 -8.95 0.75 -3.48
CA LEU A 11 -7.90 -0.27 -3.50
C LEU A 11 -7.69 -0.86 -4.90
N LYS A 12 -8.77 -1.05 -5.68
CA LYS A 12 -8.68 -1.50 -7.07
C LYS A 12 -7.96 -0.47 -7.94
N GLU A 13 -8.28 0.81 -7.80
CA GLU A 13 -7.61 1.90 -8.52
C GLU A 13 -6.11 1.95 -8.17
N ILE A 14 -5.76 1.77 -6.90
CA ILE A 14 -4.36 1.69 -6.43
C ILE A 14 -3.63 0.49 -7.03
N ILE A 15 -4.28 -0.67 -7.10
CA ILE A 15 -3.70 -1.86 -7.75
C ILE A 15 -3.47 -1.61 -9.24
N VAL A 16 -4.44 -1.01 -9.94
CA VAL A 16 -4.32 -0.67 -11.37
C VAL A 16 -3.19 0.34 -11.58
N GLU A 17 -3.07 1.36 -10.72
CA GLU A 17 -2.00 2.36 -10.78
C GLU A 17 -0.61 1.75 -10.55
N PHE A 18 -0.49 0.77 -9.65
CA PHE A 18 0.76 0.01 -9.56
C PHE A 18 1.01 -0.78 -10.84
N LEU A 19 0.01 -1.52 -11.34
CA LEU A 19 0.17 -2.39 -12.50
C LEU A 19 0.50 -1.63 -13.79
N SER A 20 -0.03 -0.42 -13.99
CA SER A 20 0.25 0.40 -15.19
C SER A 20 1.73 0.79 -15.31
N ARG A 21 2.48 0.75 -14.20
CA ARG A 21 3.90 1.12 -14.12
C ARG A 21 4.87 -0.05 -14.35
N TYR A 22 4.36 -1.27 -14.56
CA TYR A 22 5.18 -2.45 -14.83
C TYR A 22 4.62 -3.22 -16.02
N GLU A 23 5.47 -4.00 -16.70
CA GLU A 23 4.97 -4.89 -17.75
C GLU A 23 4.02 -5.95 -17.17
N GLY A 24 4.30 -6.46 -15.98
CA GLY A 24 3.48 -7.42 -15.27
C GLY A 24 4.07 -7.74 -13.90
N LEU A 25 3.22 -8.14 -12.95
CA LEU A 25 3.63 -8.45 -11.58
C LEU A 25 2.96 -9.73 -11.09
N TYR A 26 3.72 -10.57 -10.40
CA TYR A 26 3.14 -11.66 -9.60
C TYR A 26 2.36 -11.09 -8.41
N GLU A 27 1.26 -11.73 -8.00
CA GLU A 27 0.46 -11.35 -6.81
C GLU A 27 1.35 -11.09 -5.58
N LYS A 28 2.31 -11.98 -5.33
CA LYS A 28 3.26 -11.83 -4.21
C LYS A 28 3.97 -10.46 -4.24
N ARG A 29 4.35 -9.97 -5.43
CA ARG A 29 5.04 -8.67 -5.57
C ARG A 29 4.07 -7.51 -5.38
N ILE A 30 2.85 -7.59 -5.91
CA ILE A 30 1.79 -6.58 -5.71
C ILE A 30 1.53 -6.38 -4.21
N GLN A 31 1.32 -7.49 -3.48
CA GLN A 31 1.14 -7.50 -2.04
C GLN A 31 2.27 -6.77 -1.30
N LYS A 32 3.53 -6.94 -1.74
CA LYS A 32 4.68 -6.32 -1.07
C LYS A 32 4.82 -4.83 -1.43
N LEU A 33 4.47 -4.46 -2.65
CA LEU A 33 4.48 -3.05 -3.08
C LEU A 33 3.42 -2.24 -2.33
N ILE A 34 2.21 -2.78 -2.17
CA ILE A 34 1.15 -2.10 -1.41
C ILE A 34 1.57 -1.98 0.05
N PHE A 35 2.02 -3.07 0.70
CA PHE A 35 2.50 -2.98 2.08
C PHE A 35 3.66 -1.99 2.27
N TYR A 36 4.63 -1.99 1.34
CA TYR A 36 5.69 -0.99 1.34
C TYR A 36 5.12 0.43 1.21
N GLY A 37 4.13 0.60 0.34
CA GLY A 37 3.41 1.85 0.14
C GLY A 37 2.66 2.34 1.39
N GLU A 38 2.09 1.43 2.19
CA GLU A 38 1.50 1.76 3.49
C GLU A 38 2.54 2.38 4.42
N ILE A 39 3.68 1.71 4.61
CA ILE A 39 4.76 2.18 5.47
C ILE A 39 5.32 3.52 4.95
N TYR A 40 5.55 3.61 3.64
CA TYR A 40 6.07 4.81 3.01
C TYR A 40 5.15 6.00 3.24
N THR A 41 3.85 5.82 2.99
CA THR A 41 2.84 6.87 3.12
C THR A 41 2.69 7.29 4.58
N ALA A 42 2.65 6.34 5.51
CA ALA A 42 2.61 6.62 6.94
C ALA A 42 3.82 7.44 7.39
N GLN A 43 5.03 7.08 6.93
CA GLN A 43 6.24 7.83 7.26
C GLN A 43 6.26 9.25 6.69
N LYS A 44 5.65 9.47 5.53
CA LYS A 44 5.65 10.77 4.84
C LYS A 44 4.54 11.70 5.30
N THR A 45 3.39 11.15 5.67
CA THR A 45 2.16 11.92 5.83
C THR A 45 1.48 11.71 7.19
N GLY A 46 1.86 10.66 7.93
CA GLY A 46 1.11 10.19 9.09
C GLY A 46 -0.14 9.37 8.74
N GLN A 47 -0.54 9.36 7.47
CA GLN A 47 -1.73 8.67 6.93
C GLN A 47 -1.36 7.37 6.22
N ARG A 48 -2.34 6.51 5.99
CA ARG A 48 -2.18 5.26 5.24
C ARG A 48 -2.32 5.46 3.74
N LEU A 49 -1.85 4.49 2.96
CA LEU A 49 -2.09 4.51 1.51
C LEU A 49 -3.49 3.98 1.19
N THR A 50 -3.89 2.89 1.87
CA THR A 50 -5.17 2.19 1.72
C THR A 50 -5.66 1.73 3.10
N ASP A 51 -6.91 1.29 3.18
CA ASP A 51 -7.43 0.61 4.36
C ASP A 51 -7.21 -0.91 4.37
N ALA A 52 -6.45 -1.45 3.40
CA ALA A 52 -6.21 -2.89 3.33
C ALA A 52 -5.55 -3.43 4.60
N THR A 53 -6.08 -4.52 5.15
CA THR A 53 -5.45 -5.19 6.30
C THR A 53 -4.36 -6.15 5.84
N PHE A 54 -3.30 -6.29 6.64
CA PHE A 54 -2.18 -7.18 6.36
C PHE A 54 -1.88 -8.07 7.56
N ILE A 55 -1.40 -9.28 7.30
CA ILE A 55 -0.89 -10.21 8.31
C ILE A 55 0.57 -10.58 8.02
N PRO A 56 1.41 -10.87 9.06
CA PRO A 56 2.70 -11.49 8.84
C PRO A 56 2.50 -12.92 8.33
N TYR A 57 3.10 -13.24 7.18
CA TYR A 57 2.98 -14.56 6.55
C TYR A 57 4.33 -15.15 6.13
N MET A 58 4.40 -16.45 5.84
CA MET A 58 5.67 -17.16 5.58
C MET A 58 6.59 -16.45 4.57
N TYR A 59 6.02 -15.80 3.56
CA TYR A 59 6.74 -15.12 2.48
C TYR A 59 6.62 -13.59 2.50
N GLY A 60 6.44 -13.00 3.69
CA GLY A 60 6.23 -11.56 3.88
C GLY A 60 4.76 -11.18 4.01
N PRO A 61 4.43 -9.88 4.11
CA PRO A 61 3.10 -9.37 4.47
C PRO A 61 2.05 -9.76 3.44
N PHE A 62 0.90 -10.22 3.89
CA PHE A 62 -0.13 -10.75 3.02
C PHE A 62 -1.50 -10.18 3.39
N SER A 63 -2.30 -9.85 2.38
CA SER A 63 -3.64 -9.28 2.53
C SER A 63 -4.65 -10.06 1.69
N GLU A 64 -5.66 -10.64 2.35
CA GLU A 64 -6.77 -11.30 1.65
C GLU A 64 -7.61 -10.28 0.85
N VAL A 65 -7.72 -9.03 1.32
CA VAL A 65 -8.49 -7.99 0.60
C VAL A 65 -7.80 -7.56 -0.69
N VAL A 66 -6.46 -7.50 -0.71
CA VAL A 66 -5.70 -7.27 -1.95
C VAL A 66 -5.88 -8.43 -2.94
N ARG A 67 -5.89 -9.68 -2.45
CA ARG A 67 -6.16 -10.85 -3.31
C ARG A 67 -7.55 -10.78 -3.91
N LYS A 68 -8.56 -10.50 -3.09
CA LYS A 68 -9.95 -10.35 -3.54
C LYS A 68 -10.08 -9.23 -4.58
N ALA A 69 -9.47 -8.08 -4.35
CA ALA A 69 -9.48 -6.96 -5.30
C ALA A 69 -8.84 -7.33 -6.66
N LEU A 70 -7.77 -8.13 -6.68
CA LEU A 70 -7.20 -8.67 -7.93
C LEU A 70 -8.16 -9.61 -8.67
N ASP A 71 -8.87 -10.48 -7.93
CA ASP A 71 -9.87 -11.38 -8.52
C ASP A 71 -11.08 -10.61 -9.09
N ASP A 72 -11.50 -9.55 -8.41
CA ASP A 72 -12.58 -8.66 -8.87
C ASP A 72 -12.15 -7.89 -10.13
N LEU A 73 -10.98 -7.25 -10.13
CA LEU A 73 -10.40 -6.55 -11.29
C LEU A 73 -10.26 -7.46 -12.51
N LYS A 74 -9.90 -8.73 -12.27
CA LYS A 74 -9.85 -9.75 -13.32
C LYS A 74 -11.24 -10.07 -13.86
N SER A 75 -12.22 -10.24 -12.98
CA SER A 75 -13.60 -10.54 -13.36
C SER A 75 -14.25 -9.38 -14.13
N GLU A 76 -13.85 -8.15 -13.82
CA GLU A 76 -14.24 -6.92 -14.51
C GLU A 76 -13.49 -6.72 -15.85
N GLY A 77 -12.45 -7.51 -16.12
CA GLY A 77 -11.63 -7.41 -17.34
C GLY A 77 -10.65 -6.22 -17.35
N ARG A 78 -10.44 -5.57 -16.21
CA ARG A 78 -9.48 -4.45 -16.04
C ARG A 78 -8.04 -4.94 -15.89
N VAL A 79 -7.87 -6.17 -15.41
CA VAL A 79 -6.58 -6.86 -15.25
C VAL A 79 -6.66 -8.25 -15.88
N GLN A 80 -5.57 -8.72 -16.46
CA GLN A 80 -5.44 -10.06 -17.01
C GLN A 80 -4.25 -10.81 -16.38
N ILE A 81 -4.37 -12.13 -16.30
CA ILE A 81 -3.27 -13.01 -15.89
C ILE A 81 -2.61 -13.56 -17.16
N ARG A 82 -1.31 -13.31 -17.30
CA ARG A 82 -0.47 -13.82 -18.39
C ARG A 82 -0.17 -15.32 -18.22
N GLU A 83 0.36 -15.95 -19.26
CA GLU A 83 0.71 -17.37 -19.25
C GLU A 83 1.73 -17.74 -18.15
N ASP A 84 2.59 -16.79 -17.77
CA ASP A 84 3.57 -16.95 -16.69
C ASP A 84 2.99 -16.69 -15.29
N GLY A 85 1.69 -16.37 -15.17
CA GLY A 85 1.01 -16.11 -13.91
C GLY A 85 1.13 -14.67 -13.40
N GLN A 86 1.69 -13.75 -14.20
CA GLN A 86 1.74 -12.33 -13.85
C GLN A 86 0.41 -11.62 -14.15
N TYR A 87 -0.03 -10.77 -13.22
CA TYR A 87 -1.09 -9.81 -13.45
C TYR A 87 -0.55 -8.63 -14.25
N ALA A 88 -1.30 -8.20 -15.26
CA ALA A 88 -0.99 -7.03 -16.07
C ALA A 88 -2.28 -6.30 -16.43
N THR A 89 -2.19 -4.98 -16.62
CA THR A 89 -3.29 -4.16 -17.13
C THR A 89 -2.89 -3.52 -18.46
N SER A 90 -3.89 -3.18 -19.28
CA SER A 90 -3.72 -2.32 -20.46
C SER A 90 -4.15 -0.87 -20.19
N LEU A 91 -4.58 -0.57 -18.97
CA LEU A 91 -4.93 0.78 -18.52
C LEU A 91 -3.66 1.58 -18.26
N ASP A 92 -3.71 2.89 -18.53
CA ASP A 92 -2.56 3.78 -18.33
C ASP A 92 -2.35 4.19 -16.87
N GLY A 93 -3.33 3.91 -16.00
CA GLY A 93 -3.33 4.26 -14.57
C GLY A 93 -4.68 3.95 -13.92
N GLY A 94 -4.73 4.08 -12.60
CA GLY A 94 -5.99 4.06 -11.83
C GLY A 94 -6.62 5.45 -11.77
N ASP A 95 -7.92 5.53 -11.46
CA ASP A 95 -8.61 6.80 -11.19
C ASP A 95 -8.36 7.23 -9.74
N LEU A 96 -7.23 7.90 -9.51
CA LEU A 96 -6.76 8.27 -8.17
C LEU A 96 -6.62 9.78 -8.01
N SER A 97 -6.62 10.22 -6.76
CA SER A 97 -6.27 11.58 -6.43
C SER A 97 -4.81 11.88 -6.85
N PRO A 98 -4.50 13.11 -7.32
CA PRO A 98 -3.13 13.49 -7.69
C PRO A 98 -2.10 13.23 -6.57
N LYS A 99 -2.51 13.34 -5.31
CA LYS A 99 -1.67 13.03 -4.15
C LYS A 99 -1.32 11.54 -4.08
N LYS A 100 -2.30 10.64 -4.26
CA LYS A 100 -2.07 9.18 -4.29
C LYS A 100 -1.25 8.76 -5.51
N GLU A 101 -1.53 9.29 -6.69
CA GLU A 101 -0.71 9.07 -7.89
C GLU A 101 0.76 9.47 -7.66
N TYR A 102 0.99 10.62 -7.05
CA TYR A 102 2.33 11.09 -6.71
C TYR A 102 3.05 10.15 -5.75
N LEU A 103 2.38 9.72 -4.67
CA LEU A 103 2.94 8.78 -3.69
C LEU A 103 3.29 7.44 -4.35
N ILE A 104 2.38 6.87 -5.15
CA ILE A 104 2.64 5.61 -5.89
C ILE A 104 3.78 5.79 -6.89
N SER A 105 3.90 6.95 -7.52
CA SER A 105 5.05 7.26 -8.38
C SER A 105 6.37 7.24 -7.63
N ARG A 106 6.43 7.81 -6.42
CA ARG A 106 7.63 7.74 -5.58
C ARG A 106 7.94 6.33 -5.12
N ILE A 107 6.92 5.57 -4.70
CA ILE A 107 7.07 4.17 -4.32
C ILE A 107 7.62 3.36 -5.50
N HIS A 108 7.11 3.57 -6.72
CA HIS A 108 7.63 2.93 -7.92
C HIS A 108 9.10 3.31 -8.18
N GLU A 109 9.45 4.58 -8.11
CA GLU A 109 10.83 5.05 -8.32
C GLU A 109 11.84 4.38 -7.37
N GLU A 110 11.46 4.23 -6.10
CA GLU A 110 12.29 3.60 -5.06
C GLU A 110 12.35 2.07 -5.23
N THR A 111 11.23 1.42 -5.57
CA THR A 111 11.11 -0.04 -5.55
C THR A 111 11.33 -0.73 -6.89
N ARG A 112 11.33 -0.02 -8.03
CA ARG A 112 11.46 -0.61 -9.37
C ARG A 112 12.75 -1.41 -9.60
N ARG A 113 13.81 -1.10 -8.84
CA ARG A 113 15.10 -1.84 -8.89
C ARG A 113 15.25 -2.87 -7.78
N MET A 114 14.30 -2.91 -6.84
CA MET A 114 14.31 -3.88 -5.75
C MET A 114 13.67 -5.18 -6.21
N SER A 115 14.33 -6.29 -5.92
CA SER A 115 13.77 -7.63 -6.00
C SER A 115 12.60 -7.81 -5.02
N THR A 116 11.77 -8.82 -5.26
CA THR A 116 10.69 -9.16 -4.32
C THR A 116 11.24 -9.55 -2.95
N ASP A 117 12.40 -10.21 -2.89
CA ASP A 117 13.02 -10.60 -1.62
C ASP A 117 13.56 -9.41 -0.84
N GLU A 118 14.06 -8.38 -1.52
CA GLU A 118 14.40 -7.10 -0.88
C GLU A 118 13.15 -6.45 -0.27
N LEU A 119 12.02 -6.39 -1.00
CA LEU A 119 10.76 -5.89 -0.44
C LEU A 119 10.29 -6.70 0.78
N VAL A 120 10.44 -8.02 0.74
CA VAL A 120 10.15 -8.88 1.92
C VAL A 120 11.09 -8.56 3.07
N LYS A 121 12.37 -8.35 2.81
CA LYS A 121 13.33 -7.97 3.86
C LYS A 121 12.95 -6.64 4.50
N HIS A 122 12.64 -5.63 3.69
CA HIS A 122 12.17 -4.33 4.17
C HIS A 122 10.91 -4.45 5.03
N ALA A 123 9.96 -5.29 4.62
CA ALA A 123 8.78 -5.57 5.43
C ALA A 123 9.16 -6.22 6.77
N LYS A 124 10.06 -7.21 6.77
CA LYS A 124 10.52 -7.91 7.99
C LYS A 124 11.30 -7.02 8.96
N ASP A 125 11.97 -6.00 8.43
CA ASP A 125 12.71 -5.01 9.22
C ASP A 125 11.79 -3.91 9.79
N SER A 126 10.51 -3.87 9.39
CA SER A 126 9.54 -2.88 9.88
C SER A 126 9.03 -3.18 11.29
N TRP A 127 8.62 -2.15 12.01
CA TRP A 127 8.01 -2.28 13.34
C TRP A 127 6.74 -3.14 13.31
N LEU A 128 5.89 -2.97 12.30
CA LEU A 128 4.67 -3.76 12.09
C LEU A 128 4.96 -5.26 11.96
N TRP A 129 6.09 -5.65 11.38
CA TRP A 129 6.44 -7.07 11.32
C TRP A 129 6.96 -7.61 12.64
N GLN A 130 7.69 -6.79 13.40
CA GLN A 130 8.38 -7.22 14.60
C GLN A 130 7.47 -7.29 15.84
N ASN A 131 6.32 -6.63 15.81
CA ASN A 131 5.41 -6.51 16.96
C ASN A 131 4.11 -7.30 16.83
N PHE A 132 3.86 -7.94 15.68
CA PHE A 132 2.66 -8.76 15.46
C PHE A 132 3.05 -10.20 15.15
N ASP A 133 2.32 -11.15 15.70
CA ASP A 133 2.54 -12.58 15.51
C ASP A 133 2.10 -13.04 14.12
N GLN A 134 2.56 -14.23 13.72
CA GLN A 134 2.19 -14.81 12.44
C GLN A 134 0.66 -14.96 12.34
N GLU A 135 0.08 -14.53 11.22
CA GLU A 135 -1.37 -14.52 10.95
C GLU A 135 -2.20 -13.53 11.79
N GLU A 136 -1.57 -12.72 12.64
CA GLU A 136 -2.23 -11.61 13.33
C GLU A 136 -2.40 -10.41 12.40
N GLU A 137 -3.57 -9.75 12.44
CA GLU A 137 -3.78 -8.50 11.71
C GLU A 137 -2.86 -7.41 12.27
N MET A 138 -2.04 -6.82 11.41
CA MET A 138 -1.11 -5.74 11.74
C MET A 138 -1.87 -4.44 12.00
N ASP A 139 -1.62 -3.79 13.15
CA ASP A 139 -2.24 -2.53 13.51
C ASP A 139 -1.41 -1.32 13.00
N PHE A 140 -1.84 -0.76 11.88
CA PHE A 140 -1.24 0.45 11.32
C PHE A 140 -1.51 1.70 12.16
N ALA A 141 -2.63 1.77 12.88
CA ALA A 141 -2.92 2.89 13.77
C ALA A 141 -1.93 2.90 14.93
N GLU A 142 -1.65 1.74 15.52
CA GLU A 142 -0.62 1.60 16.56
C GLU A 142 0.78 1.94 16.02
N TYR A 143 1.12 1.49 14.81
CA TYR A 143 2.40 1.85 14.18
C TYR A 143 2.57 3.36 13.99
N ILE A 144 1.55 4.05 13.48
CA ILE A 144 1.56 5.51 13.32
C ILE A 144 1.75 6.17 14.69
N ASP A 145 1.03 5.69 15.70
CA ASP A 145 1.03 6.23 17.06
C ASP A 145 2.36 6.07 17.81
N GLU A 146 3.02 4.92 17.68
CA GLU A 146 4.23 4.56 18.43
C GLU A 146 5.52 4.93 17.69
N VAL A 147 5.51 4.87 16.35
CA VAL A 147 6.75 5.01 15.55
C VAL A 147 6.80 6.34 14.79
N ILE A 148 5.69 6.76 14.18
CA ILE A 148 5.69 7.97 13.35
C ILE A 148 5.47 9.21 14.22
N MET A 149 4.50 9.16 15.13
CA MET A 149 4.09 10.26 16.00
C MET A 149 4.10 9.84 17.48
N PRO A 150 5.27 9.47 18.04
CA PRO A 150 5.38 9.13 19.45
C PRO A 150 4.87 10.28 20.33
N PRO A 151 4.41 10.03 21.57
CA PRO A 151 3.73 11.01 22.43
C PRO A 151 4.46 12.36 22.59
N GLU A 152 5.79 12.35 22.49
CA GLU A 152 6.66 13.51 22.56
C GLU A 152 6.50 14.46 21.35
N MET A 153 6.15 13.93 20.17
CA MET A 153 5.89 14.68 18.93
C MET A 153 4.44 15.17 18.82
N ARG A 154 3.45 14.45 19.39
CA ARG A 154 2.02 14.84 19.35
C ARG A 154 1.77 16.24 19.93
N ASN A 155 2.56 16.64 20.93
CA ASN A 155 2.48 17.97 21.55
C ASN A 155 2.87 19.13 20.60
N ARG A 156 3.47 18.85 19.44
CA ARG A 156 3.97 19.88 18.51
C ARG A 156 3.18 19.99 17.21
N ILE A 157 2.51 18.92 16.78
CA ILE A 157 2.01 18.78 15.40
C ILE A 157 0.51 18.42 15.35
N GLY A 158 -0.12 18.12 16.50
CA GLY A 158 -1.51 17.64 16.54
C GLY A 158 -1.61 16.11 16.51
N GLU A 159 -2.83 15.57 16.55
CA GLU A 159 -3.06 14.13 16.37
C GLU A 159 -2.94 13.75 14.88
N PRO A 160 -2.28 12.62 14.54
CA PRO A 160 -2.18 12.19 13.16
C PRO A 160 -3.56 11.80 12.63
N ASP A 161 -3.86 12.21 11.40
CA ASP A 161 -4.94 11.60 10.64
C ASP A 161 -4.47 10.19 10.23
N ARG A 162 -5.26 9.17 10.60
CA ARG A 162 -4.91 7.75 10.41
C ARG A 162 -5.57 7.17 9.18
N ASP A 163 -6.57 7.88 8.67
CA ASP A 163 -7.36 7.45 7.52
C ASP A 163 -6.45 7.49 6.28
N PRO A 164 -6.82 6.76 5.21
CA PRO A 164 -6.13 6.87 3.94
C PRO A 164 -6.03 8.33 3.49
N VAL A 165 -5.01 8.61 2.71
CA VAL A 165 -4.78 9.96 2.19
C VAL A 165 -5.99 10.48 1.38
N ASP A 166 -6.78 11.37 1.97
CA ASP A 166 -7.82 12.15 1.28
C ASP A 166 -7.29 13.53 0.84
N ASP A 167 -7.71 14.00 -0.34
CA ASP A 167 -7.33 15.33 -0.87
C ASP A 167 -8.29 16.42 -0.34
N PRO A 168 -7.81 17.67 -0.12
CA PRO A 168 -6.99 18.42 -1.06
C PRO A 168 -5.82 19.18 -0.40
N ASP A 169 -4.57 18.91 -0.80
CA ASP A 169 -3.56 19.96 -1.08
C ASP A 169 -2.18 19.35 -1.33
N LEU A 170 -1.79 19.35 -2.61
CA LEU A 170 -0.46 18.99 -3.11
C LEU A 170 0.65 19.93 -2.60
N GLU A 171 0.31 21.14 -2.16
CA GLU A 171 1.28 22.17 -1.76
C GLU A 171 2.09 21.80 -0.52
N ASN A 172 1.53 21.00 0.41
CA ASN A 172 2.27 20.57 1.60
C ASN A 172 3.33 19.48 1.29
N LEU A 173 3.12 18.67 0.25
CA LEU A 173 4.02 17.56 -0.11
C LEU A 173 5.25 17.98 -0.90
N LEU A 174 5.20 19.13 -1.58
CA LEU A 174 6.32 19.69 -2.34
C LEU A 174 7.21 20.64 -1.52
N SER A 175 6.85 20.88 -0.26
CA SER A 175 7.48 21.87 0.62
C SER A 175 8.57 21.31 1.56
N SER A 176 8.94 20.02 1.43
CA SER A 176 9.94 19.33 2.27
C SER A 176 11.17 18.88 1.49
#